data_AF-A0A662HS95-F1
#
_entry.id   AF-A0A662HS95-F1
#
_cell.length_a   1.000
_cell.length_b   1.000
_cell.length_c   1.000
_cell.angle_alpha   90.00
_cell.angle_beta   90.00
_cell.angle_gamma   90.00
#
_symmetry.space_group_name_H-M   'P 1'
#
loop_
_entity.id
_entity.type
_entity.pdbx_description
1 polymer ?
#
loop_
_entity_poly.entity_id
_entity_poly.type
_entity_poly.pdbx_seq_one_letter_code
_entity_poly.pdbx_strand_id
1 'polypeptide(L)'
;MFLFFKINFICLCIRLYLEGWGIPMVILTFWEDKVGGKLAKIDVEAHNYTYKVGPDGVWLMLIAAEDKEVKANQLVNIKIEDVDIPPESIVFPCSFMRHALGFIASLVNIGVPRKIEKRRKVNEVIFHPICDGKISKGELLGVINVFYAHPEYTFVGRLIEKWLGERYRY
;
A
#
# COMPACT_ATOMS: atom_id res chain seq x y z
N MET A 1 30.24 40.95 9.87
CA MET A 1 31.02 39.69 9.77
C MET A 1 30.58 38.60 10.76
N PHE A 2 29.38 38.67 11.37
CA PHE A 2 28.84 37.61 12.25
C PHE A 2 27.65 36.84 11.63
N LEU A 3 27.02 37.37 10.57
CA LEU A 3 25.88 36.74 9.90
C LEU A 3 26.27 35.56 9.00
N PHE A 4 27.46 35.63 8.38
CA PHE A 4 27.97 34.59 7.47
C PHE A 4 28.39 33.28 8.17
N PHE A 5 28.79 33.34 9.45
CA PHE A 5 29.20 32.15 10.21
C PHE A 5 27.99 31.33 10.72
N LYS A 6 26.87 31.99 11.06
CA LYS A 6 25.64 31.32 11.52
C LYS A 6 24.93 30.54 10.40
N ILE A 7 24.96 31.06 9.17
CA ILE A 7 24.37 30.42 7.99
C ILE A 7 25.14 29.14 7.61
N ASN A 8 26.46 29.16 7.69
CA ASN A 8 27.28 27.98 7.39
C ASN A 8 27.09 26.84 8.39
N PHE A 9 26.88 27.12 9.68
CA PHE A 9 26.66 26.07 10.69
C PHE A 9 25.28 25.39 10.55
N ILE A 10 24.24 26.15 10.18
CA ILE A 10 22.90 25.61 9.91
C ILE A 10 22.89 24.77 8.61
N CYS A 11 23.56 25.24 7.54
CA CYS A 11 23.74 24.45 6.33
C CYS A 11 24.57 23.19 6.57
N LEU A 12 25.59 23.22 7.44
CA LEU A 12 26.38 22.04 7.79
C LEU A 12 25.59 21.06 8.65
N CYS A 13 24.76 21.53 9.59
CA CYS A 13 23.86 20.66 10.35
C CYS A 13 22.78 20.03 9.47
N ILE A 14 22.16 20.76 8.54
CA ILE A 14 21.20 20.20 7.59
C ILE A 14 21.89 19.21 6.65
N ARG A 15 23.12 19.50 6.20
CA ARG A 15 23.91 18.61 5.36
C ARG A 15 24.33 17.34 6.10
N LEU A 16 24.72 17.42 7.37
CA LEU A 16 24.99 16.26 8.23
C LEU A 16 23.70 15.50 8.62
N TYR A 17 22.55 16.18 8.70
CA TYR A 17 21.25 15.55 8.96
C TYR A 17 20.67 14.85 7.71
N LEU A 18 20.99 15.36 6.51
CA LEU A 18 20.60 14.77 5.22
C LEU A 18 21.59 13.69 4.74
N GLU A 19 22.88 13.83 5.05
CA GLU A 19 23.92 12.83 4.76
C GLU A 19 23.89 11.63 5.74
N GLY A 20 23.15 11.74 6.86
CA GLY A 20 23.10 10.74 7.94
C GLY A 20 22.04 9.65 7.82
N TRP A 21 21.12 9.71 6.86
CA TRP A 21 20.13 8.66 6.62
C TRP A 21 20.54 7.87 5.37
N GLY A 22 21.43 6.89 5.55
CA GLY A 22 21.59 5.84 4.55
C GLY A 22 20.22 5.25 4.22
N ILE A 23 19.97 4.94 2.95
CA ILE A 23 18.72 4.32 2.51
C ILE A 23 18.51 3.06 3.37
N PRO A 24 17.42 2.97 4.15
CA PRO A 24 17.23 1.84 5.04
C PRO A 24 17.05 0.58 4.20
N MET A 25 17.91 -0.41 4.46
CA MET A 25 17.67 -1.77 4.03
C MET A 25 16.57 -2.36 4.90
N VAL A 26 15.49 -2.81 4.27
CA VAL A 26 14.38 -3.48 4.96
C VAL A 26 14.21 -4.89 4.43
N ILE A 27 13.81 -5.80 5.31
CA ILE A 27 13.50 -7.17 4.94
C ILE A 27 12.01 -7.25 4.60
N LEU A 28 11.67 -7.43 3.32
CA LEU A 28 10.32 -7.78 2.91
C LEU A 28 10.08 -9.26 3.19
N THR A 29 9.06 -9.58 3.98
CA THR A 29 8.59 -10.94 4.22
C THR A 29 7.28 -11.16 3.48
N PHE A 30 7.18 -12.24 2.70
CA PHE A 30 6.02 -12.53 1.85
C PHE A 30 5.78 -14.04 1.73
N TRP A 31 4.59 -14.43 1.26
CA TRP A 31 4.28 -15.81 0.92
C TRP A 31 4.87 -16.18 -0.44
N GLU A 32 5.62 -17.26 -0.51
CA GLU A 32 6.27 -17.72 -1.75
C GLU A 32 5.32 -18.49 -2.67
N ASP A 33 4.44 -19.32 -2.11
CA ASP A 33 3.63 -20.30 -2.84
C ASP A 33 2.13 -20.05 -2.76
N LYS A 34 1.59 -19.76 -1.57
CA LYS A 34 0.17 -19.53 -1.32
C LYS A 34 -0.06 -18.79 0.00
N VAL A 35 -1.28 -18.26 0.19
CA VAL A 35 -1.69 -17.66 1.46
C VAL A 35 -1.49 -18.65 2.61
N GLY A 36 -0.78 -18.21 3.65
CA GLY A 36 -0.46 -19.03 4.82
C GLY A 36 0.56 -20.14 4.57
N GLY A 37 1.19 -20.16 3.38
CA GLY A 37 2.19 -21.15 2.99
C GLY A 37 3.61 -20.79 3.41
N LYS A 38 4.58 -21.16 2.57
CA LYS A 38 6.01 -20.96 2.83
C LYS A 38 6.34 -19.47 2.82
N LEU A 39 7.13 -19.04 3.80
CA LEU A 39 7.62 -17.67 3.88
C LEU A 39 8.95 -17.53 3.15
N ALA A 40 9.08 -16.44 2.40
CA ALA A 40 10.33 -15.99 1.82
C ALA A 40 10.66 -14.56 2.28
N LYS A 41 11.94 -14.21 2.19
CA LYS A 41 12.48 -12.92 2.61
C LYS A 41 13.40 -12.36 1.55
N ILE A 42 13.37 -11.05 1.35
CA ILE A 42 14.29 -10.34 0.46
C ILE A 42 14.66 -9.00 1.08
N ASP A 43 15.95 -8.66 1.05
CA ASP A 43 16.45 -7.35 1.43
C ASP A 43 16.20 -6.36 0.28
N VAL A 44 15.58 -5.24 0.60
CA VAL A 44 15.32 -4.16 -0.37
C VAL A 44 15.65 -2.81 0.23
N GLU A 45 16.08 -1.90 -0.64
CA GLU A 45 16.15 -0.49 -0.34
C GLU A 45 14.73 0.08 -0.23
N ALA A 46 14.40 0.67 0.92
CA ALA A 46 13.14 1.36 1.13
C ALA A 46 13.35 2.88 1.07
N HIS A 47 12.54 3.54 0.25
CA HIS A 47 12.49 5.00 0.21
C HIS A 47 11.12 5.48 0.64
N ASN A 48 11.09 6.62 1.33
CA ASN A 48 9.85 7.36 1.47
C ASN A 48 9.57 8.10 0.16
N TYR A 49 8.31 8.12 -0.27
CA TYR A 49 7.90 8.77 -1.52
C TYR A 49 6.82 9.80 -1.23
N THR A 50 6.89 10.92 -1.95
CA THR A 50 5.72 11.76 -2.17
C THR A 50 5.01 11.24 -3.41
N TYR A 51 3.70 11.40 -3.53
CA TYR A 51 3.01 11.05 -4.77
C TYR A 51 1.91 12.06 -5.06
N LYS A 52 1.64 12.24 -6.35
CA LYS A 52 0.48 12.99 -6.85
C LYS A 52 -0.58 12.01 -7.32
N VAL A 53 -1.82 12.27 -6.94
CA VAL A 53 -2.98 11.48 -7.37
C VAL A 53 -3.64 12.16 -8.56
N GLY A 54 -3.98 11.37 -9.59
CA GLY A 54 -4.74 11.83 -10.76
C GLY A 54 -6.18 12.23 -10.41
N PRO A 55 -6.87 12.94 -11.31
CA PRO A 55 -8.23 13.43 -11.05
C PRO A 55 -9.27 12.32 -11.03
N ASP A 56 -9.01 11.21 -11.73
CA ASP A 56 -9.95 10.13 -11.91
C ASP A 56 -9.69 8.97 -10.93
N GLY A 57 -10.75 8.50 -10.30
CA GLY A 57 -10.77 7.26 -9.54
C GLY A 57 -11.53 6.19 -10.32
N VAL A 58 -10.98 4.99 -10.38
CA VAL A 58 -11.62 3.82 -11.02
C VAL A 58 -12.02 2.81 -9.95
N TRP A 59 -13.22 2.28 -10.07
CA TRP A 59 -13.66 1.15 -9.27
C TRP A 59 -13.50 -0.15 -10.04
N LEU A 60 -12.72 -1.07 -9.47
CA LEU A 60 -12.66 -2.45 -9.97
C LEU A 60 -13.41 -3.36 -9.01
N MET A 61 -14.23 -4.24 -9.56
CA MET A 61 -15.07 -5.17 -8.80
C MET A 61 -14.23 -6.36 -8.35
N LEU A 62 -14.48 -6.86 -7.14
CA LEU A 62 -13.89 -8.08 -6.62
C LEU A 62 -14.99 -9.14 -6.54
N ILE A 63 -15.07 -9.96 -7.59
CA ILE A 63 -16.13 -10.96 -7.81
C ILE A 63 -15.60 -12.33 -7.40
N ALA A 64 -16.35 -13.08 -6.60
CA ALA A 64 -15.96 -14.42 -6.18
C ALA A 64 -15.83 -15.39 -7.38
N ALA A 65 -14.71 -16.10 -7.47
CA ALA A 65 -14.47 -17.11 -8.50
C ALA A 65 -14.72 -18.55 -8.02
N GLU A 66 -15.05 -18.73 -6.74
CA GLU A 66 -15.33 -20.01 -6.10
C GLU A 66 -16.54 -19.90 -5.15
N ASP A 67 -17.20 -21.03 -4.90
CA ASP A 67 -18.13 -21.16 -3.78
C ASP A 67 -17.34 -21.41 -2.49
N LYS A 68 -17.69 -20.74 -1.38
CA LYS A 68 -16.98 -20.88 -0.11
C LYS A 68 -17.89 -20.72 1.10
N GLU A 69 -17.87 -21.71 1.98
CA GLU A 69 -18.44 -21.59 3.32
C GLU A 69 -17.52 -20.75 4.20
N VAL A 70 -18.10 -19.82 4.95
CA VAL A 70 -17.38 -18.90 5.83
C VAL A 70 -17.92 -18.95 7.25
N LYS A 71 -17.03 -18.68 8.20
CA LYS A 71 -17.34 -18.63 9.63
C LYS A 71 -17.07 -17.25 10.19
N ALA A 72 -17.98 -16.76 11.01
CA ALA A 72 -17.87 -15.45 11.64
C ALA A 72 -16.51 -15.31 12.34
N ASN A 73 -15.85 -14.19 12.07
CA ASN A 73 -14.55 -13.81 12.63
C ASN A 73 -13.37 -14.76 12.31
N GLN A 74 -13.51 -15.60 11.28
CA GLN A 74 -12.41 -16.40 10.74
C GLN A 74 -12.00 -15.83 9.39
N LEU A 75 -10.86 -15.12 9.37
CA LEU A 75 -10.26 -14.60 8.14
C LEU A 75 -10.01 -15.77 7.19
N VAL A 76 -10.46 -15.60 5.95
CA VAL A 76 -10.41 -16.66 4.95
C VAL A 76 -9.91 -16.09 3.63
N ASN A 77 -9.00 -16.80 2.98
CA ASN A 77 -8.63 -16.49 1.60
C ASN A 77 -9.83 -16.83 0.70
N ILE A 78 -10.16 -16.01 -0.29
CA ILE A 78 -11.18 -16.32 -1.30
C ILE A 78 -10.60 -16.03 -2.68
N LYS A 79 -10.76 -16.98 -3.60
CA LYS A 79 -10.44 -16.75 -5.02
C LYS A 79 -11.43 -15.78 -5.63
N ILE A 80 -10.93 -14.81 -6.36
CA ILE A 80 -11.71 -13.86 -7.13
C ILE A 80 -11.38 -13.97 -8.61
N GLU A 81 -12.23 -13.37 -9.44
CA GLU A 81 -11.89 -13.16 -10.84
C GLU A 81 -10.61 -12.32 -10.95
N ASP A 82 -9.86 -12.55 -12.01
CA ASP A 82 -8.59 -11.89 -12.25
C ASP A 82 -8.79 -10.37 -12.41
N VAL A 83 -8.17 -9.59 -11.53
CA VAL A 83 -8.20 -8.12 -11.57
C VAL A 83 -6.82 -7.60 -11.95
N ASP A 84 -6.75 -6.96 -13.12
CA ASP A 84 -5.56 -6.27 -13.60
C ASP A 84 -5.47 -4.86 -13.00
N ILE A 85 -4.40 -4.62 -12.25
CA ILE A 85 -4.09 -3.32 -11.67
C ILE A 85 -3.07 -2.62 -12.58
N PRO A 86 -3.40 -1.43 -13.11
CA PRO A 86 -2.51 -0.71 -13.99
C PRO A 86 -1.21 -0.29 -13.26
N PRO A 87 -0.09 -0.16 -14.00
CA PRO A 87 1.09 0.54 -13.49
C PRO A 87 0.75 1.94 -12.98
N GLU A 88 1.59 2.48 -12.10
CA GLU A 88 1.46 3.86 -11.59
C GLU A 88 0.09 4.12 -10.97
N SER A 89 -0.37 3.19 -10.13
CA SER A 89 -1.65 3.32 -9.43
C SER A 89 -1.58 2.87 -7.98
N ILE A 90 -2.24 3.59 -7.08
CA ILE A 90 -2.47 3.16 -5.71
C ILE A 90 -3.83 2.48 -5.66
N VAL A 91 -3.87 1.35 -4.96
CA VAL A 91 -5.10 0.59 -4.77
C VAL A 91 -5.37 0.36 -3.30
N PHE A 92 -6.64 0.44 -2.91
CA PHE A 92 -7.09 0.03 -1.59
C PHE A 92 -8.54 -0.44 -1.65
N PRO A 93 -8.94 -1.42 -0.83
CA PRO A 93 -10.34 -1.80 -0.69
C PRO A 93 -11.20 -0.60 -0.29
N CYS A 94 -12.38 -0.48 -0.89
CA CYS A 94 -13.39 0.46 -0.45
C CYS A 94 -13.94 -0.01 0.90
N SER A 95 -13.94 0.87 1.90
CA SER A 95 -14.33 0.54 3.28
C SER A 95 -15.84 0.35 3.47
N PHE A 96 -16.65 0.68 2.45
CA PHE A 96 -18.08 0.38 2.48
C PHE A 96 -18.32 -1.11 2.27
N MET A 97 -18.99 -1.74 3.23
CA MET A 97 -19.39 -3.13 3.14
C MET A 97 -20.37 -3.31 1.97
N ARG A 98 -20.00 -4.17 1.01
CA ARG A 98 -20.83 -4.50 -0.17
C ARG A 98 -21.41 -5.91 -0.10
N HIS A 99 -20.81 -6.78 0.72
CA HIS A 99 -21.26 -8.15 0.94
C HIS A 99 -21.86 -8.28 2.33
N ALA A 100 -23.06 -8.85 2.46
CA ALA A 100 -23.75 -8.92 3.75
C ALA A 100 -23.01 -9.76 4.80
N LEU A 101 -22.24 -10.77 4.36
CA LEU A 101 -21.47 -11.64 5.25
C LEU A 101 -20.16 -11.02 5.77
N GLY A 102 -19.69 -9.87 5.26
CA GLY A 102 -18.41 -9.31 5.69
C GLY A 102 -17.75 -8.37 4.70
N PHE A 103 -16.45 -8.14 4.89
CA PHE A 103 -15.67 -7.18 4.11
C PHE A 103 -14.28 -7.72 3.74
N ILE A 104 -13.63 -7.04 2.79
CA ILE A 104 -12.31 -7.40 2.31
C ILE A 104 -11.25 -6.75 3.20
N ALA A 105 -10.51 -7.58 3.92
CA ALA A 105 -9.46 -7.14 4.84
C ALA A 105 -8.16 -6.82 4.09
N SER A 106 -7.83 -7.58 3.03
CA SER A 106 -6.64 -7.35 2.22
C SER A 106 -6.78 -7.91 0.82
N LEU A 107 -6.08 -7.29 -0.14
CA LEU A 107 -5.75 -7.93 -1.40
C LEU A 107 -4.55 -8.85 -1.18
N VAL A 108 -4.50 -9.97 -1.91
CA VAL A 108 -3.40 -10.93 -1.83
C VAL A 108 -2.49 -10.78 -3.03
N ASN A 109 -1.18 -10.84 -2.77
CA ASN A 109 -0.16 -11.01 -3.80
C ASN A 109 0.81 -12.09 -3.32
N ILE A 110 0.96 -13.15 -4.11
CA ILE A 110 1.87 -14.26 -3.83
C ILE A 110 3.17 -14.08 -4.61
N GLY A 111 4.27 -14.42 -3.97
CA GLY A 111 5.62 -14.17 -4.46
C GLY A 111 6.10 -12.76 -4.16
N VAL A 112 7.18 -12.36 -4.84
CA VAL A 112 7.85 -11.07 -4.57
C VAL A 112 6.88 -9.92 -4.86
N PRO A 113 6.61 -9.04 -3.87
CA PRO A 113 5.76 -7.87 -4.07
C PRO A 113 6.29 -7.00 -5.21
N ARG A 114 5.41 -6.66 -6.16
CA ARG A 114 5.76 -5.83 -7.31
C ARG A 114 5.67 -4.35 -6.96
N LYS A 115 6.62 -3.56 -7.47
CA LYS A 115 6.58 -2.11 -7.37
C LYS A 115 5.41 -1.50 -8.15
N ILE A 116 5.03 -0.28 -7.81
CA ILE A 116 3.88 0.43 -8.39
C ILE A 116 4.04 0.68 -9.89
N GLU A 117 5.27 0.84 -10.39
CA GLU A 117 5.61 1.10 -11.79
C GLU A 117 5.38 -0.13 -12.68
N LYS A 118 5.06 -1.29 -12.10
CA LYS A 118 4.75 -2.52 -12.83
C LYS A 118 3.27 -2.83 -12.75
N ARG A 119 2.76 -3.44 -13.82
CA ARG A 119 1.43 -4.04 -13.82
C ARG A 119 1.37 -5.13 -12.75
N ARG A 120 0.30 -5.11 -11.97
CA ARG A 120 0.02 -6.06 -10.89
C ARG A 120 -1.28 -6.77 -11.21
N LYS A 121 -1.42 -7.97 -10.68
CA LYS A 121 -2.62 -8.80 -10.84
C LYS A 121 -3.01 -9.33 -9.48
N VAL A 122 -4.30 -9.33 -9.20
CA VAL A 122 -4.87 -9.89 -7.97
C VAL A 122 -5.95 -10.88 -8.36
N ASN A 123 -5.89 -12.06 -7.79
CA ASN A 123 -6.83 -13.16 -8.02
C ASN A 123 -7.31 -13.79 -6.70
N GLU A 124 -6.87 -13.26 -5.56
CA GLU A 124 -7.26 -13.71 -4.24
C GLU A 124 -7.40 -12.52 -3.30
N VAL A 125 -8.29 -12.65 -2.32
CA VAL A 125 -8.49 -11.67 -1.25
C VAL A 125 -8.52 -12.36 0.10
N ILE A 126 -8.17 -11.63 1.15
CA ILE A 126 -8.49 -12.02 2.52
C ILE A 126 -9.82 -11.39 2.87
N PHE A 127 -10.84 -12.22 3.05
CA PHE A 127 -12.17 -11.82 3.47
C PHE A 127 -12.31 -12.01 4.97
N HIS A 128 -12.92 -11.03 5.64
CA HIS A 128 -13.28 -11.11 7.05
C HIS A 128 -14.80 -11.26 7.15
N PRO A 129 -15.29 -12.47 7.41
CA PRO A 129 -16.71 -12.70 7.66
C PRO A 129 -17.09 -12.13 9.04
N ILE A 130 -18.25 -11.48 9.11
CA ILE A 130 -18.88 -11.05 10.37
C ILE A 130 -20.02 -11.99 10.78
N CYS A 131 -20.47 -12.84 9.86
CA CYS A 131 -21.49 -13.85 10.06
C CYS A 131 -21.08 -15.16 9.38
N ASP A 132 -21.63 -16.27 9.86
CA ASP A 132 -21.58 -17.56 9.16
C ASP A 132 -22.41 -17.49 7.88
N GLY A 133 -22.00 -18.23 6.85
CA GLY A 133 -22.78 -18.36 5.63
C GLY A 133 -21.98 -18.92 4.47
N LYS A 134 -22.59 -18.85 3.28
CA LYS A 134 -21.98 -19.28 2.03
C LYS A 134 -21.83 -18.09 1.10
N ILE A 135 -20.64 -17.93 0.57
CA ILE A 135 -20.34 -17.07 -0.58
C ILE A 135 -20.45 -17.94 -1.82
N SER A 136 -21.15 -17.46 -2.84
CA SER A 136 -21.29 -18.17 -4.11
C SER A 136 -20.42 -17.55 -5.20
N LYS A 137 -19.97 -18.37 -6.15
CA LYS A 137 -19.27 -17.87 -7.34
C LYS A 137 -20.14 -16.84 -8.09
N GLY A 138 -19.53 -15.72 -8.48
CA GLY A 138 -20.18 -14.60 -9.14
C GLY A 138 -20.71 -13.51 -8.20
N GLU A 139 -20.67 -13.72 -6.88
CA GLU A 139 -21.07 -12.70 -5.91
C GLU A 139 -20.02 -11.59 -5.79
N LEU A 140 -20.49 -10.35 -5.64
CA LEU A 140 -19.63 -9.19 -5.41
C LEU A 140 -19.18 -9.16 -3.95
N LEU A 141 -17.89 -9.40 -3.71
CA LEU A 141 -17.30 -9.33 -2.37
C LEU A 141 -17.00 -7.88 -1.95
N GLY A 142 -16.66 -7.03 -2.91
CA GLY A 142 -16.29 -5.65 -2.67
C GLY A 142 -15.77 -4.95 -3.90
N VAL A 143 -15.21 -3.77 -3.68
CA VAL A 143 -14.69 -2.90 -4.73
C VAL A 143 -13.34 -2.37 -4.27
N ILE A 144 -12.38 -2.25 -5.17
CA ILE A 144 -11.15 -1.50 -4.91
C ILE A 144 -11.22 -0.15 -5.60
N ASN A 145 -10.74 0.87 -4.89
CA ASN A 145 -10.43 2.14 -5.51
C ASN A 145 -9.07 2.03 -6.18
N VAL A 146 -8.98 2.47 -7.42
CA VAL A 146 -7.75 2.58 -8.18
C VAL A 146 -7.56 4.06 -8.52
N PHE A 147 -6.49 4.63 -8.01
CA PHE A 147 -6.10 6.01 -8.28
C PHE A 147 -4.76 6.00 -8.98
N TYR A 148 -4.68 6.60 -10.16
CA TYR A 148 -3.38 6.82 -10.79
C TYR A 148 -2.52 7.70 -9.89
N ALA A 149 -1.29 7.26 -9.65
CA ALA A 149 -0.36 7.90 -8.75
C ALA A 149 1.03 7.94 -9.37
N HIS A 150 1.57 9.14 -9.51
CA HIS A 150 2.94 9.35 -9.97
C HIS A 150 3.83 9.56 -8.75
N PRO A 151 4.71 8.61 -8.41
CA PRO A 151 5.65 8.78 -7.32
C PRO A 151 6.67 9.87 -7.66
N GLU A 152 6.85 10.80 -6.74
CA GLU A 152 7.92 11.79 -6.76
C GLU A 152 8.99 11.30 -5.78
N TYR A 153 10.15 10.91 -6.32
CA TYR A 153 11.33 10.43 -5.57
C TYR A 153 11.97 11.52 -4.69
N THR A 154 11.45 12.75 -4.72
CA THR A 154 11.82 13.83 -3.80
C THR A 154 10.97 13.72 -2.53
N PHE A 155 11.40 12.87 -1.59
CA PHE A 155 10.88 12.94 -0.23
C PHE A 155 11.20 14.32 0.35
N VAL A 156 10.17 14.95 0.89
CA VAL A 156 10.12 16.41 0.98
C VAL A 156 10.88 16.89 2.22
N GLY A 157 12.18 17.18 2.04
CA GLY A 157 12.88 18.13 2.91
C GLY A 157 12.04 19.40 3.13
N ARG A 158 11.32 19.87 2.11
CA ARG A 158 10.38 21.00 2.21
C ARG A 158 9.11 20.77 3.06
N LEU A 159 8.58 19.55 3.26
CA LEU A 159 7.42 19.33 4.15
C LEU A 159 7.86 19.37 5.60
N ILE A 160 9.03 18.78 5.89
CA ILE A 160 9.65 18.88 7.21
C ILE A 160 10.11 20.32 7.47
N GLU A 161 10.75 21.01 6.51
CA GLU A 161 11.11 22.43 6.64
C GLU A 161 9.88 23.33 6.80
N LYS A 162 8.79 23.07 6.07
CA LYS A 162 7.53 23.81 6.22
C LYS A 162 6.91 23.55 7.58
N TRP A 163 6.85 22.28 8.01
CA TRP A 163 6.30 21.89 9.31
C TRP A 163 7.14 22.42 10.48
N LEU A 164 8.48 22.36 10.39
CA LEU A 164 9.40 22.93 11.37
C LEU A 164 9.33 24.47 11.37
N GLY A 165 9.26 25.11 10.20
CA GLY A 165 9.14 26.56 10.07
C GLY A 165 7.80 27.11 10.59
N GLU A 166 6.72 26.34 10.49
CA GLU A 166 5.42 26.67 11.08
C GLU A 166 5.41 26.46 12.60
N ARG A 167 6.15 25.47 13.12
CA ARG A 167 6.13 25.08 14.55
C ARG A 167 7.10 25.86 15.44
N TYR A 168 8.24 26.32 14.90
CA TYR A 168 9.26 27.09 15.64
C TYR A 168 9.19 28.60 15.36
N ARG A 169 7.99 29.09 15.00
CA ARG A 169 7.69 30.50 14.76
C ARG A 169 7.46 31.26 16.09
N TYR A 170 8.45 31.27 16.98
CA TYR A 170 8.55 32.16 18.14
C TYR A 170 10.02 32.49 18.42
#